data_AF-A0A534WCH0-F1
#
_entry.id   AF-A0A534WCH0-F1
#
_cell.length_a   1.000
_cell.length_b   1.000
_cell.length_c   1.000
_cell.angle_alpha   90.00
_cell.angle_beta   90.00
_cell.angle_gamma   90.00
#
_symmetry.space_group_name_H-M   'P 1'
#
loop_
_entity.id
_entity.type
_entity.pdbx_description
1 polymer ?
#
loop_
_entity_poly.entity_id
_entity_poly.type
_entity_poly.pdbx_seq_one_letter_code
_entity_poly.pdbx_strand_id
1 'polypeptide(L)' 'MAISKELLEILACPQCKGEVTLTPAGDGLVCTRCKLEYAIKDDIPNML' A
#
# COMPACT_ATOMS: atom_id res chain seq x y z
N MET A 1 20.34 -1.57 13.51
CA MET A 1 19.87 -2.37 12.36
C MET A 1 18.98 -1.46 11.54
N ALA A 2 19.51 -0.93 10.44
CA ALA A 2 18.78 -0.03 9.57
C ALA A 2 17.83 -0.87 8.73
N ILE A 3 16.53 -0.62 8.81
CA ILE A 3 15.56 -1.20 7.88
C ILE A 3 15.94 -0.69 6.49
N SER A 4 16.39 -1.59 5.62
CA SER A 4 16.86 -1.29 4.27
C SER A 4 15.73 -0.70 3.43
N LYS A 5 16.03 0.25 2.54
CA LYS A 5 15.08 0.84 1.58
C LYS A 5 14.36 -0.22 0.72
N GLU A 6 15.03 -1.35 0.51
CA GLU A 6 14.49 -2.56 -0.12
C GLU A 6 13.26 -3.13 0.63
N LEU A 7 13.10 -2.87 1.93
CA LEU A 7 11.93 -3.28 2.72
C LEU A 7 10.71 -2.37 2.54
N LEU A 8 10.92 -1.13 2.10
CA LEU A 8 9.86 -0.14 1.84
C LEU A 8 9.36 -0.23 0.39
N GLU A 9 10.18 -0.76 -0.53
CA GLU A 9 9.75 -1.21 -1.86
C GLU A 9 8.86 -2.49 -1.78
N ILE A 10 8.76 -3.11 -0.60
CA ILE A 10 7.86 -4.25 -0.26
C ILE A 10 6.50 -3.76 0.27
N LEU A 11 6.14 -2.47 0.19
CA LEU A 11 4.74 -2.05 0.39
C LEU A 11 3.91 -2.53 -0.80
N ALA A 12 3.65 -3.83 -0.78
CA ALA A 12 2.90 -4.58 -1.74
C ALA A 12 1.58 -4.98 -1.09
N CYS A 13 0.54 -5.14 -1.91
CA CYS A 13 -0.78 -5.54 -1.42
C CYS A 13 -0.67 -6.77 -0.49
N PRO A 14 -1.24 -6.76 0.73
CA PRO A 14 -1.12 -7.87 1.67
C PRO A 14 -1.69 -9.18 1.10
N GLN A 15 -2.65 -9.09 0.19
CA GLN A 15 -3.33 -10.24 -0.40
C GLN A 15 -2.59 -10.83 -1.62
N CYS A 16 -2.07 -9.99 -2.53
CA CYS A 16 -1.47 -10.45 -3.79
C CYS A 16 0.04 -10.16 -3.92
N LYS A 17 0.66 -9.49 -2.95
CA LYS A 17 2.04 -8.99 -3.00
C LYS A 17 2.39 -8.26 -4.30
N GLY A 18 1.38 -7.67 -4.93
CA GLY A 18 1.53 -6.84 -6.11
C GLY A 18 1.75 -5.39 -5.75
N GLU A 19 2.23 -4.61 -6.72
CA GLU A 19 2.38 -3.17 -6.58
C GLU A 19 1.03 -2.51 -6.25
N VAL A 20 1.08 -1.53 -5.35
CA VAL A 20 -0.04 -0.65 -5.01
C VAL A 20 0.32 0.78 -5.38
N THR A 21 -0.67 1.51 -5.85
CA THR A 21 -0.54 2.90 -6.28
C THR A 21 -1.40 3.79 -5.42
N LEU A 22 -0.87 4.96 -5.01
CA LEU A 22 -1.64 5.95 -4.26
C LEU A 22 -2.83 6.46 -5.11
N THR A 23 -3.98 6.70 -4.48
CA THR A 23 -5.10 7.38 -5.14
C THR A 23 -4.71 8.82 -5.51
N PRO A 24 -5.36 9.44 -6.51
CA PRO A 24 -5.11 10.83 -6.86
C PRO A 24 -5.36 11.81 -5.71
N ALA A 25 -6.29 11.46 -4.80
CA ALA A 25 -6.60 12.25 -3.61
C ALA A 25 -5.61 11.98 -2.45
N GLY A 26 -4.74 10.97 -2.57
CA GLY A 26 -3.71 10.65 -1.58
C GLY A 26 -4.24 10.05 -0.28
N ASP A 27 -5.52 9.69 -0.27
CA ASP A 27 -6.28 9.14 0.86
C ASP A 27 -6.42 7.62 0.78
N GLY A 28 -5.78 6.96 -0.19
CA GLY A 28 -5.89 5.52 -0.37
C GLY A 28 -4.76 4.91 -1.18
N LEU A 29 -4.62 3.58 -1.06
CA LEU A 29 -3.74 2.74 -1.86
C LEU A 29 -4.59 1.78 -2.70
N VAL A 30 -4.54 1.92 -4.01
CA VAL A 30 -5.22 1.04 -4.95
C VAL A 30 -4.26 -0.04 -5.43
N CYS A 31 -4.65 -1.29 -5.27
CA CYS A 31 -3.97 -2.41 -5.90
C CYS A 31 -4.61 -2.70 -7.27
N THR A 32 -3.85 -2.53 -8.35
CA THR A 32 -4.34 -2.81 -9.71
C THR A 32 -4.63 -4.29 -9.97
N ARG A 33 -3.93 -5.20 -9.28
CA ARG A 33 -4.11 -6.66 -9.42
C ARG A 33 -5.34 -7.17 -8.67
N CYS A 34 -5.44 -6.80 -7.40
CA CYS A 34 -6.53 -7.20 -6.53
C CYS A 34 -7.80 -6.35 -6.77
N LYS A 35 -7.66 -5.19 -7.45
CA LYS A 35 -8.70 -4.15 -7.62
C LYS A 35 -9.32 -3.73 -6.28
N LEU A 36 -8.50 -3.75 -5.24
CA LEU A 36 -8.85 -3.32 -3.90
C LEU A 36 -8.30 -1.93 -3.66
N GLU A 37 -9.03 -1.15 -2.89
CA GLU A 37 -8.63 0.17 -2.40
C GLU A 37 -8.52 0.09 -0.88
N TYR A 38 -7.34 0.43 -0.38
CA TYR A 38 -7.05 0.54 1.05
C TYR A 38 -7.08 2.01 1.44
N ALA A 39 -8.11 2.42 2.19
CA ALA A 39 -8.17 3.79 2.69
C ALA A 39 -7.03 4.07 3.68
N ILE A 40 -6.44 5.25 3.60
CA ILE A 40 -5.46 5.76 4.56
C ILE A 40 -6.23 6.62 5.56
N LYS A 41 -6.23 6.23 6.82
CA LYS A 41 -6.90 6.95 7.90
C LYS A 41 -5.90 7.24 9.00
N ASP A 42 -5.82 8.50 9.44
CA ASP A 42 -4.86 8.95 10.46
C ASP A 42 -3.39 8.63 10.07
N ASP A 43 -3.06 8.78 8.79
CA ASP A 43 -1.76 8.41 8.19
C ASP A 43 -1.41 6.91 8.29
N ILE A 44 -2.36 6.05 8.68
CA ILE A 44 -2.20 4.60 8.75
C ILE A 44 -3.00 3.94 7.61
N PRO A 45 -2.34 3.20 6.69
CA PRO A 45 -3.03 2.42 5.68
C PRO A 45 -3.90 1.35 6.33
N ASN A 46 -5.21 1.42 6.13
CA ASN A 46 -6.13 0.39 6.60
C ASN A 46 -6.08 -0.82 5.66
N MET A 47 -5.03 -1.63 5.81
CA MET A 47 -4.79 -2.86 5.07
C MET A 47 -5.46 -4.09 5.73
N LEU A 48 -6.75 -3.97 6.09
CA LEU A 48 -7.56 -5.08 6.61
C LEU A 48 -7.86 -6.15 5.54
#